data_AF-A0AAN4PB09-F1
#
_entry.id   AF-A0AAN4PB09-F1
#
_cell.length_a   1.000
_cell.length_b   1.000
_cell.length_c   1.000
_cell.angle_alpha   90.00
_cell.angle_beta   90.00
_cell.angle_gamma   90.00
#
_symmetry.space_group_name_H-M   'P 1'
#
loop_
_entity.id
_entity.type
_entity.pdbx_description
1 polymer ?
#
loop_
_entity_poly.entity_id
_entity_poly.type
_entity_poly.pdbx_seq_one_letter_code
_entity_poly.pdbx_strand_id
1 'polypeptide(L)'
;MLLKHSILSLLCALDVAWALDPSACFSPDAKGKAGYEACCAKQSNGKGTVGGVVFEYTCQTFLKKGGDYGTTHKGVSSARECAQLCASDSSCEGSSWGSGISQCFLLSSKGYTRFTPNPGFLILEKTPEEPEKPDRAKDCKDLVDAGKKEGEAQCATDKDKLRKEGEEALRECQKQKETAVAESKTQCEKEKESAIAESKTQCEKEKESAIAESKTQCEKERESAIAGSKTQCEKEKDELRKQAEGAAQKEREQCEKDKSQLRQERDDALQKCKSDCEAEKEQLRQQGTDGAKQCESDKAGLQQQLKTCQDNQQPTKPTDTVAAQDPKCRDNSWQNMCGGVCQEDTFTLAGVVFKKRCFVRTVMGREVQVYHRSSLLECLEKDCAPNPNCLGVGWRPWEVGHCHVHMSIGHGLRTAYNPHEHLIYAKDRVTPL
;
A
#
# COMPACT_ATOMS: atom_id res chain seq x y z
N MET A 1 -23.48 7.59 44.48
CA MET A 1 -24.11 8.54 45.42
C MET A 1 -25.09 7.77 46.31
N LEU A 2 -25.20 8.13 47.59
CA LEU A 2 -26.17 7.54 48.52
C LEU A 2 -27.55 8.16 48.30
N LEU A 3 -28.59 7.36 48.01
CA LEU A 3 -29.97 7.77 48.30
C LEU A 3 -30.74 6.66 49.00
N LYS A 4 -31.33 7.03 50.14
CA LYS A 4 -32.01 6.13 51.08
C LYS A 4 -33.43 5.85 50.60
N HIS A 5 -33.92 4.63 50.80
CA HIS A 5 -35.31 4.28 50.55
C HIS A 5 -36.22 4.93 51.60
N SER A 6 -37.32 5.54 51.16
CA SER A 6 -38.42 5.95 52.03
C SER A 6 -39.40 4.78 52.17
N ILE A 7 -39.62 4.32 53.41
CA ILE A 7 -40.67 3.36 53.74
C ILE A 7 -41.86 4.15 54.28
N LEU A 8 -42.94 4.21 53.51
CA LEU A 8 -44.20 4.82 53.94
C LEU A 8 -45.15 3.70 54.41
N SER A 9 -45.32 3.57 55.74
CA SER A 9 -46.26 2.61 56.32
C SER A 9 -47.68 3.16 56.24
N LEU A 10 -48.57 2.48 55.51
CA LEU A 10 -49.99 2.83 55.44
C LEU A 10 -50.80 1.86 56.32
N LEU A 11 -51.25 2.33 57.48
CA LEU A 11 -52.16 1.62 58.37
C LEU A 11 -53.61 1.87 57.92
N CYS A 12 -54.25 0.85 57.34
CA CYS A 12 -55.69 0.87 57.11
C CYS A 12 -56.41 0.41 58.39
N ALA A 13 -56.98 1.37 59.13
CA ALA A 13 -57.99 1.06 60.14
C ALA A 13 -59.32 0.77 59.45
N LEU A 14 -59.89 -0.42 59.70
CA LEU A 14 -61.23 -0.80 59.27
C LEU A 14 -62.21 -0.53 60.43
N ASP A 15 -62.86 0.63 60.41
CA ASP A 15 -63.98 0.91 61.30
C ASP A 15 -65.22 0.12 60.83
N VAL A 16 -65.47 -1.03 61.49
CA VAL A 16 -66.67 -1.82 61.26
C VAL A 16 -67.85 -1.19 62.00
N ALA A 17 -68.61 -0.36 61.29
CA ALA A 17 -69.83 0.25 61.81
C ALA A 17 -70.96 -0.80 61.93
N TRP A 18 -71.20 -1.29 63.16
CA TRP A 18 -72.39 -2.09 63.46
C TRP A 18 -73.62 -1.19 63.58
N ALA A 19 -74.69 -1.55 62.88
CA ALA A 19 -75.92 -0.77 62.83
C ALA A 19 -77.00 -1.28 63.80
N LEU A 20 -77.89 -0.34 64.16
CA LEU A 20 -79.16 -0.50 64.89
C LEU A 20 -79.07 -0.59 66.42
N ASP A 21 -79.84 0.31 67.06
CA ASP A 21 -79.70 0.83 68.42
C ASP A 21 -80.71 0.15 69.39
N PRO A 22 -80.27 -0.76 70.29
CA PRO A 22 -81.11 -1.22 71.40
C PRO A 22 -80.91 -0.29 72.59
N SER A 23 -81.70 0.79 72.62
CA SER A 23 -81.75 1.86 73.65
C SER A 23 -80.51 2.00 74.55
N ALA A 24 -79.66 3.00 74.27
CA ALA A 24 -78.48 3.33 75.07
C ALA A 24 -78.70 3.45 76.61
N CYS A 25 -79.95 3.60 77.06
CA CYS A 25 -80.39 3.57 78.46
C CYS A 25 -79.73 2.50 79.34
N PHE A 26 -79.56 1.28 78.83
CA PHE A 26 -78.97 0.16 79.58
C PHE A 26 -77.52 -0.14 79.20
N SER A 27 -76.82 0.81 78.56
CA SER A 27 -75.38 0.70 78.29
C SER A 27 -74.59 0.53 79.61
N PRO A 28 -73.57 -0.36 79.66
CA PRO A 28 -72.77 -0.56 80.88
C PRO A 28 -71.93 0.67 81.27
N ASP A 29 -71.64 1.54 80.31
CA ASP A 29 -70.79 2.72 80.49
C ASP A 29 -71.57 3.97 80.95
N ALA A 30 -72.91 3.92 80.91
CA ALA A 30 -73.77 5.08 81.14
C ALA A 30 -74.12 5.25 82.65
N LYS A 31 -73.40 6.15 83.33
CA LYS A 31 -73.51 6.36 84.79
C LYS A 31 -73.93 7.78 85.19
N GLY A 32 -74.51 7.92 86.39
CA GLY A 32 -74.96 9.19 86.97
C GLY A 32 -75.91 9.96 86.06
N LYS A 33 -75.70 11.27 85.90
CA LYS A 33 -76.50 12.10 85.00
C LYS A 33 -76.46 11.62 83.54
N ALA A 34 -75.31 11.14 83.06
CA ALA A 34 -75.18 10.59 81.71
C ALA A 34 -75.97 9.27 81.55
N GLY A 35 -76.07 8.46 82.59
CA GLY A 35 -76.94 7.27 82.64
C GLY A 35 -78.43 7.62 82.51
N TYR A 36 -78.87 8.69 83.17
CA TYR A 36 -80.24 9.21 83.00
C TYR A 36 -80.46 9.78 81.61
N GLU A 37 -79.51 10.56 81.08
CA GLU A 37 -79.61 11.15 79.73
C GLU A 37 -79.59 10.08 78.63
N ALA A 38 -78.83 8.99 78.78
CA ALA A 38 -78.85 7.86 77.86
C ALA A 38 -80.24 7.19 77.76
N CYS A 39 -81.03 7.22 78.83
CA CYS A 39 -82.44 6.81 78.80
C CYS A 39 -83.37 7.90 78.28
N CYS A 40 -83.19 9.13 78.75
CA CYS A 40 -84.24 10.15 78.81
C CYS A 40 -84.01 11.42 77.96
N ALA A 41 -82.86 11.56 77.28
CA ALA A 41 -82.55 12.75 76.50
C ALA A 41 -83.28 12.81 75.14
N LYS A 42 -83.56 11.65 74.53
CA LYS A 42 -84.21 11.55 73.21
C LYS A 42 -85.64 11.00 73.26
N GLN A 43 -85.99 10.25 74.31
CA GLN A 43 -87.28 9.57 74.46
C GLN A 43 -87.73 9.54 75.92
N SER A 44 -89.04 9.59 76.16
CA SER A 44 -89.63 9.64 77.51
C SER A 44 -89.87 8.25 78.13
N ASN A 45 -89.84 7.21 77.32
CA ASN A 45 -89.92 5.81 77.71
C ASN A 45 -89.16 4.95 76.68
N GLY A 46 -89.05 3.65 76.95
CA GLY A 46 -88.47 2.68 76.04
C GLY A 46 -88.39 1.29 76.66
N LYS A 47 -87.88 0.32 75.91
CA LYS A 47 -87.65 -1.05 76.39
C LYS A 47 -86.20 -1.45 76.22
N GLY A 48 -85.70 -2.31 77.10
CA GLY A 48 -84.42 -2.97 76.93
C GLY A 48 -84.23 -4.14 77.88
N THR A 49 -83.29 -5.03 77.55
CA THR A 49 -83.09 -6.29 78.26
C THR A 49 -81.90 -6.22 79.21
N VAL A 50 -82.10 -6.53 80.49
CA VAL A 50 -81.06 -6.58 81.52
C VAL A 50 -81.21 -7.88 82.32
N GLY A 51 -80.12 -8.63 82.49
CA GLY A 51 -80.15 -9.91 83.21
C GLY A 51 -81.05 -10.99 82.60
N GLY A 52 -81.38 -10.89 81.30
CA GLY A 52 -82.34 -11.78 80.64
C GLY A 52 -83.82 -11.41 80.84
N VAL A 53 -84.11 -10.32 81.55
CA VAL A 53 -85.46 -9.77 81.76
C VAL A 53 -85.62 -8.51 80.91
N VAL A 54 -86.73 -8.39 80.20
CA VAL A 54 -87.09 -7.17 79.47
C VAL A 54 -87.70 -6.18 80.47
N PHE A 55 -87.17 -4.96 80.50
CA PHE A 55 -87.70 -3.85 81.28
C PHE A 55 -88.29 -2.80 80.35
N GLU A 56 -89.47 -2.31 80.69
CA GLU A 56 -89.98 -1.04 80.18
C GLU A 56 -89.57 0.06 81.16
N TYR A 57 -88.93 1.11 80.64
CA TYR A 57 -88.51 2.25 81.44
C TYR A 57 -89.36 3.48 81.12
N THR A 58 -89.63 4.31 82.14
CA THR A 58 -90.33 5.59 81.96
C THR A 58 -89.63 6.69 82.76
N CYS A 59 -89.31 7.78 82.07
CA CYS A 59 -88.56 8.91 82.59
C CYS A 59 -89.42 9.87 83.43
N GLN A 60 -88.75 10.75 84.20
CA GLN A 60 -89.38 11.76 85.06
C GLN A 60 -90.48 11.20 85.99
N THR A 61 -90.28 9.98 86.48
CA THR A 61 -91.30 9.22 87.21
C THR A 61 -90.66 8.48 88.37
N PHE A 62 -91.42 8.30 89.44
CA PHE A 62 -91.01 7.57 90.64
C PHE A 62 -92.15 6.66 91.15
N LEU A 63 -91.81 5.50 91.71
CA LEU A 63 -92.78 4.52 92.24
C LEU A 63 -92.88 4.60 93.76
N LYS A 64 -94.11 4.61 94.30
CA LYS A 64 -94.37 4.53 95.73
C LYS A 64 -95.64 3.73 96.01
N LYS A 65 -95.69 2.96 97.10
CA LYS A 65 -96.90 2.24 97.55
C LYS A 65 -97.41 2.83 98.86
N GLY A 66 -98.38 3.74 98.76
CA GLY A 66 -98.89 4.49 99.92
C GLY A 66 -97.79 5.33 100.59
N GLY A 67 -97.38 4.93 101.79
CA GLY A 67 -96.28 5.55 102.54
C GLY A 67 -94.87 5.05 102.16
N ASP A 68 -94.77 3.89 101.52
CA ASP A 68 -93.52 3.14 101.35
C ASP A 68 -92.85 3.35 99.98
N TYR A 69 -91.54 3.57 100.01
CA TYR A 69 -90.65 3.79 98.86
C TYR A 69 -90.00 2.49 98.36
N GLY A 70 -90.17 1.37 99.08
CA GLY A 70 -89.54 0.09 98.76
C GLY A 70 -88.09 -0.03 99.24
N THR A 71 -87.47 -1.17 98.93
CA THR A 71 -86.11 -1.51 99.37
C THR A 71 -85.11 -0.56 98.73
N THR A 72 -84.41 0.24 99.55
CA THR A 72 -83.49 1.29 99.07
C THR A 72 -82.05 0.77 99.01
N HIS A 73 -81.49 0.72 97.81
CA HIS A 73 -80.08 0.43 97.54
C HIS A 73 -79.32 1.73 97.26
N LYS A 74 -78.32 2.04 98.10
CA LYS A 74 -77.45 3.22 97.96
C LYS A 74 -76.22 2.93 97.13
N GLY A 75 -75.72 3.95 96.43
CA GLY A 75 -74.52 3.84 95.58
C GLY A 75 -74.78 3.21 94.20
N VAL A 76 -76.04 3.06 93.81
CA VAL A 76 -76.42 2.49 92.51
C VAL A 76 -76.25 3.58 91.44
N SER A 77 -75.28 3.40 90.57
CA SER A 77 -74.71 4.44 89.72
C SER A 77 -75.33 4.52 88.33
N SER A 78 -76.14 3.55 87.91
CA SER A 78 -76.83 3.53 86.61
C SER A 78 -78.23 2.92 86.67
N ALA A 79 -79.05 3.26 85.67
CA ALA A 79 -80.33 2.60 85.42
C ALA A 79 -80.15 1.09 85.18
N ARG A 80 -79.08 0.69 84.46
CA ARG A 80 -78.71 -0.71 84.25
C ARG A 80 -78.44 -1.46 85.55
N GLU A 81 -77.69 -0.87 86.49
CA GLU A 81 -77.44 -1.49 87.80
C GLU A 81 -78.74 -1.64 88.60
N CYS A 82 -79.65 -0.65 88.56
CA CYS A 82 -80.94 -0.74 89.21
C CYS A 82 -81.88 -1.79 88.57
N ALA A 83 -81.87 -1.90 87.23
CA ALA A 83 -82.56 -2.97 86.51
C ALA A 83 -81.97 -4.35 86.85
N GLN A 84 -80.65 -4.47 86.94
CA GLN A 84 -79.97 -5.73 87.30
C GLN A 84 -80.31 -6.17 88.72
N LEU A 85 -80.40 -5.24 89.69
CA LEU A 85 -80.87 -5.53 91.04
C LEU A 85 -82.33 -6.03 91.03
N CYS A 86 -83.23 -5.33 90.31
CA CYS A 86 -84.62 -5.78 90.18
C CYS A 86 -84.75 -7.12 89.43
N ALA A 87 -83.92 -7.38 88.41
CA ALA A 87 -83.92 -8.64 87.67
C ALA A 87 -83.50 -9.82 88.55
N SER A 88 -82.53 -9.59 89.44
CA SER A 88 -81.99 -10.60 90.35
C SER A 88 -82.93 -10.89 91.54
N ASP A 89 -83.76 -9.93 91.92
CA ASP A 89 -84.83 -10.10 92.91
C ASP A 89 -86.12 -10.60 92.23
N SER A 90 -86.46 -11.88 92.44
CA SER A 90 -87.69 -12.47 91.91
C SER A 90 -88.97 -11.84 92.46
N SER A 91 -88.90 -11.13 93.60
CA SER A 91 -90.04 -10.40 94.17
C SER A 91 -90.22 -8.99 93.58
N CYS A 92 -89.16 -8.37 93.05
CA CYS A 92 -89.22 -7.04 92.47
C CYS A 92 -90.10 -7.03 91.21
N GLU A 93 -91.16 -6.22 91.22
CA GLU A 93 -92.07 -6.04 90.07
C GLU A 93 -91.66 -4.81 89.25
N GLY A 94 -91.18 -3.78 89.94
CA GLY A 94 -90.58 -2.60 89.33
C GLY A 94 -89.68 -1.86 90.31
N SER A 95 -88.82 -1.00 89.78
CA SER A 95 -87.90 -0.18 90.56
C SER A 95 -87.90 1.27 90.09
N SER A 96 -87.40 2.17 90.95
CA SER A 96 -87.11 3.56 90.60
C SER A 96 -85.64 3.87 90.83
N TRP A 97 -85.01 4.58 89.90
CA TRP A 97 -83.63 5.02 90.04
C TRP A 97 -83.52 6.54 89.98
N GLY A 98 -82.92 7.13 91.01
CA GLY A 98 -82.66 8.56 91.11
C GLY A 98 -81.19 8.87 90.81
N SER A 99 -80.93 9.42 89.62
CA SER A 99 -79.57 9.71 89.14
C SER A 99 -78.81 10.73 90.00
N GLY A 100 -79.48 11.79 90.46
CA GLY A 100 -78.88 12.82 91.32
C GLY A 100 -78.56 12.35 92.75
N ILE A 101 -79.20 11.27 93.22
CA ILE A 101 -78.98 10.71 94.57
C ILE A 101 -78.26 9.35 94.55
N SER A 102 -78.01 8.78 93.37
CA SER A 102 -77.39 7.45 93.18
C SER A 102 -78.05 6.36 94.05
N GLN A 103 -79.38 6.33 94.03
CA GLN A 103 -80.19 5.36 94.78
C GLN A 103 -81.19 4.65 93.86
N CYS A 104 -81.34 3.36 94.09
CA CYS A 104 -82.31 2.49 93.47
C CYS A 104 -83.33 2.02 94.53
N PHE A 105 -84.60 2.02 94.18
CA PHE A 105 -85.71 1.68 95.05
C PHE A 105 -86.46 0.51 94.43
N LEU A 106 -86.40 -0.68 95.02
CA LEU A 106 -87.06 -1.89 94.51
C LEU A 106 -88.44 -2.04 95.18
N LEU A 107 -89.50 -2.23 94.38
CA LEU A 107 -90.85 -2.44 94.89
C LEU A 107 -91.30 -3.88 94.61
N SER A 108 -91.39 -4.67 95.68
CA SER A 108 -91.68 -6.11 95.62
C SER A 108 -93.16 -6.49 95.58
N SER A 109 -94.05 -5.58 95.17
CA SER A 109 -95.48 -5.90 95.07
C SER A 109 -96.24 -5.03 94.07
N LYS A 110 -97.14 -5.69 93.31
CA LYS A 110 -98.06 -5.04 92.36
C LYS A 110 -98.96 -4.01 93.08
N GLY A 111 -99.40 -2.99 92.35
CA GLY A 111 -100.23 -1.90 92.88
C GLY A 111 -99.44 -0.77 93.55
N TYR A 112 -98.26 -0.43 93.03
CA TYR A 112 -97.60 0.85 93.29
C TYR A 112 -98.22 1.98 92.45
N THR A 113 -98.08 3.23 92.89
CA THR A 113 -98.50 4.42 92.17
C THR A 113 -97.30 5.09 91.52
N ARG A 114 -97.45 5.52 90.25
CA ARG A 114 -96.46 6.34 89.53
C ARG A 114 -96.65 7.82 89.89
N PHE A 115 -95.61 8.46 90.39
CA PHE A 115 -95.56 9.88 90.70
C PHE A 115 -94.74 10.62 89.66
N THR A 116 -95.35 11.59 88.99
CA THR A 116 -94.78 12.36 87.88
C THR A 116 -95.32 13.80 87.89
N PRO A 117 -94.56 14.82 87.46
CA PRO A 117 -93.15 14.76 87.08
C PRO A 117 -92.22 14.69 88.30
N ASN A 118 -91.21 13.82 88.25
CA ASN A 118 -90.12 13.77 89.21
C ASN A 118 -88.75 13.81 88.48
N PRO A 119 -88.20 15.00 88.22
CA PRO A 119 -86.99 15.17 87.41
C PRO A 119 -85.78 14.42 87.99
N GLY A 120 -85.00 13.78 87.12
CA GLY A 120 -83.81 13.01 87.50
C GLY A 120 -84.10 11.59 88.01
N PHE A 121 -85.38 11.21 88.15
CA PHE A 121 -85.82 9.85 88.39
C PHE A 121 -86.41 9.20 87.15
N LEU A 122 -86.16 7.90 86.99
CA LEU A 122 -86.87 7.04 86.06
C LEU A 122 -87.34 5.77 86.77
N ILE A 123 -88.37 5.13 86.23
CA ILE A 123 -88.87 3.83 86.69
C ILE A 123 -88.50 2.74 85.69
N LEU A 124 -88.43 1.50 86.19
CA LEU A 124 -88.03 0.30 85.48
C LEU A 124 -89.01 -0.81 85.86
N GLU A 125 -89.91 -1.18 84.97
CA GLU A 125 -90.97 -2.17 85.24
C GLU A 125 -90.69 -3.44 84.43
N LYS A 126 -90.79 -4.62 85.06
CA LYS A 126 -90.58 -5.90 84.34
C LYS A 126 -91.72 -6.13 83.35
N THR A 127 -91.40 -6.49 82.11
CA THR A 127 -92.39 -6.95 81.14
C THR A 127 -92.42 -8.49 81.09
N PRO A 128 -93.53 -9.12 80.66
CA PRO A 128 -93.63 -10.56 80.49
C PRO A 128 -93.02 -11.06 79.16
N GLU A 129 -92.21 -10.26 78.46
CA GLU A 129 -91.67 -10.59 77.14
C GLU A 129 -90.41 -11.45 77.25
N GLU A 130 -90.37 -12.57 76.52
CA GLU A 130 -89.13 -13.34 76.34
C GLU A 130 -88.21 -12.67 75.30
N PRO A 131 -86.89 -12.59 75.53
CA PRO A 131 -85.96 -12.01 74.56
C PRO A 131 -85.77 -12.92 73.33
N GLU A 132 -85.81 -12.34 72.13
CA GLU A 132 -85.57 -13.06 70.87
C GLU A 132 -84.18 -13.71 70.82
N LYS A 133 -84.11 -14.94 70.28
CA LYS A 133 -82.85 -15.71 70.15
C LYS A 133 -82.25 -15.52 68.75
N PRO A 134 -80.99 -15.05 68.62
CA PRO A 134 -80.37 -14.83 67.31
C PRO A 134 -79.99 -16.14 66.60
N ASP A 135 -80.33 -16.25 65.31
CA ASP A 135 -80.01 -17.40 64.44
C ASP A 135 -78.60 -17.30 63.85
N ARG A 136 -77.62 -17.65 64.70
CA ARG A 136 -76.18 -17.59 64.39
C ARG A 136 -75.74 -18.41 63.17
N ALA A 137 -76.55 -19.37 62.70
CA ALA A 137 -76.19 -20.22 61.56
C ALA A 137 -76.26 -19.44 60.24
N LYS A 138 -77.22 -18.53 60.11
CA LYS A 138 -77.39 -17.69 58.92
C LYS A 138 -76.28 -16.63 58.83
N ASP A 139 -76.05 -15.90 59.92
CA ASP A 139 -75.02 -14.84 60.00
C ASP A 139 -73.62 -15.37 59.62
N CYS A 140 -73.29 -16.59 60.05
CA CYS A 140 -72.03 -17.23 59.72
C CYS A 140 -71.89 -17.52 58.21
N LYS A 141 -72.97 -17.93 57.55
CA LYS A 141 -72.96 -18.22 56.11
C LYS A 141 -72.80 -16.94 55.27
N ASP A 142 -73.55 -15.90 55.59
CA ASP A 142 -73.52 -14.64 54.84
C ASP A 142 -72.12 -13.98 54.90
N LEU A 143 -71.41 -14.12 56.03
CA LEU A 143 -70.00 -13.69 56.18
C LEU A 143 -69.02 -14.51 55.31
N VAL A 144 -69.21 -15.82 55.17
CA VAL A 144 -68.36 -16.68 54.33
C VAL A 144 -68.57 -16.38 52.84
N ASP A 145 -69.83 -16.20 52.41
CA ASP A 145 -70.15 -15.89 51.02
C ASP A 145 -69.66 -14.47 50.64
N ALA A 146 -69.72 -13.50 51.56
CA ALA A 146 -69.11 -12.17 51.39
C ALA A 146 -67.58 -12.25 51.26
N GLY A 147 -66.90 -12.89 52.22
CA GLY A 147 -65.44 -13.02 52.21
C GLY A 147 -64.90 -13.77 50.99
N LYS A 148 -65.65 -14.77 50.48
CA LYS A 148 -65.33 -15.45 49.22
C LYS A 148 -65.40 -14.49 48.03
N LYS A 149 -66.47 -13.70 47.91
CA LYS A 149 -66.66 -12.75 46.80
C LYS A 149 -65.60 -11.63 46.81
N GLU A 150 -65.25 -11.14 47.99
CA GLU A 150 -64.16 -10.17 48.16
C GLU A 150 -62.80 -10.77 47.79
N GLY A 151 -62.51 -12.00 48.24
CA GLY A 151 -61.30 -12.72 47.87
C GLY A 151 -61.16 -12.99 46.37
N GLU A 152 -62.25 -13.37 45.69
CA GLU A 152 -62.29 -13.56 44.23
C GLU A 152 -62.04 -12.24 43.48
N ALA A 153 -62.66 -11.13 43.91
CA ALA A 153 -62.46 -9.80 43.32
C ALA A 153 -61.03 -9.27 43.53
N GLN A 154 -60.47 -9.47 44.73
CA GLN A 154 -59.09 -9.11 45.04
C GLN A 154 -58.10 -9.94 44.21
N CYS A 155 -58.31 -11.26 44.13
CA CYS A 155 -57.47 -12.16 43.32
C CYS A 155 -57.48 -11.78 41.83
N ALA A 156 -58.64 -11.41 41.27
CA ALA A 156 -58.72 -10.92 39.89
C ALA A 156 -57.94 -9.60 39.70
N THR A 157 -58.04 -8.68 40.66
CA THR A 157 -57.33 -7.39 40.65
C THR A 157 -55.81 -7.58 40.71
N ASP A 158 -55.33 -8.43 41.63
CA ASP A 158 -53.90 -8.72 41.79
C ASP A 158 -53.32 -9.45 40.58
N LYS A 159 -54.09 -10.38 39.98
CA LYS A 159 -53.71 -11.05 38.73
C LYS A 159 -53.50 -10.06 37.58
N ASP A 160 -54.44 -9.13 37.38
CA ASP A 160 -54.33 -8.12 36.33
C ASP A 160 -53.21 -7.10 36.58
N LYS A 161 -52.94 -6.78 37.86
CA LYS A 161 -51.79 -5.95 38.26
C LYS A 161 -50.47 -6.65 37.91
N LEU A 162 -50.29 -7.89 38.37
CA LEU A 162 -49.09 -8.70 38.09
C LEU A 162 -48.87 -8.89 36.58
N ARG A 163 -49.95 -9.03 35.80
CA ARG A 163 -49.85 -9.13 34.33
C ARG A 163 -49.28 -7.85 33.71
N LYS A 164 -49.75 -6.68 34.15
CA LYS A 164 -49.27 -5.36 33.68
C LYS A 164 -47.81 -5.12 34.09
N GLU A 165 -47.47 -5.42 35.34
CA GLU A 165 -46.09 -5.31 35.85
C GLU A 165 -45.14 -6.25 35.06
N GLY A 166 -45.57 -7.45 34.72
CA GLY A 166 -44.83 -8.37 33.85
C GLY A 166 -44.68 -7.90 32.41
N GLU A 167 -45.74 -7.33 31.81
CA GLU A 167 -45.69 -6.72 30.46
C GLU A 167 -44.74 -5.50 30.41
N GLU A 168 -44.74 -4.67 31.46
CA GLU A 168 -43.85 -3.51 31.58
C GLU A 168 -42.39 -3.91 31.80
N ALA A 169 -42.13 -4.85 32.72
CA ALA A 169 -40.79 -5.41 32.95
C ALA A 169 -40.21 -6.07 31.70
N LEU A 170 -41.04 -6.76 30.90
CA LEU A 170 -40.61 -7.33 29.61
C LEU A 170 -40.25 -6.26 28.58
N ARG A 171 -41.03 -5.17 28.49
CA ARG A 171 -40.73 -4.03 27.58
C ARG A 171 -39.43 -3.33 27.97
N GLU A 172 -39.22 -3.05 29.25
CA GLU A 172 -38.00 -2.40 29.71
C GLU A 172 -36.78 -3.33 29.53
N CYS A 173 -36.93 -4.65 29.75
CA CYS A 173 -35.90 -5.65 29.43
C CYS A 173 -35.54 -5.67 27.92
N GLN A 174 -36.53 -5.63 27.04
CA GLN A 174 -36.30 -5.56 25.58
C GLN A 174 -35.56 -4.28 25.19
N LYS A 175 -35.97 -3.13 25.72
CA LYS A 175 -35.33 -1.83 25.49
C LYS A 175 -33.89 -1.80 26.00
N GLN A 176 -33.62 -2.32 27.20
CA GLN A 176 -32.26 -2.42 27.74
C GLN A 176 -31.38 -3.33 26.88
N LYS A 177 -31.91 -4.45 26.38
CA LYS A 177 -31.22 -5.32 25.43
C LYS A 177 -30.88 -4.59 24.12
N GLU A 178 -31.82 -3.85 23.55
CA GLU A 178 -31.60 -3.08 22.31
C GLU A 178 -30.54 -1.99 22.50
N THR A 179 -30.60 -1.22 23.59
CA THR A 179 -29.57 -0.24 23.96
C THR A 179 -28.20 -0.88 24.12
N ALA A 180 -28.09 -1.96 24.91
CA ALA A 180 -26.81 -2.65 25.14
C ALA A 180 -26.20 -3.22 23.84
N VAL A 181 -27.04 -3.74 22.93
CA VAL A 181 -26.60 -4.20 21.60
C VAL A 181 -26.14 -3.03 20.72
N ALA A 182 -26.84 -1.90 20.74
CA ALA A 182 -26.46 -0.71 19.97
C ALA A 182 -25.15 -0.07 20.48
N GLU A 183 -24.98 0.02 21.80
CA GLU A 183 -23.75 0.48 22.45
C GLU A 183 -22.57 -0.45 22.14
N SER A 184 -22.75 -1.77 22.33
CA SER A 184 -21.72 -2.77 22.01
C SER A 184 -21.30 -2.74 20.53
N LYS A 185 -22.27 -2.61 19.60
CA LYS A 185 -21.97 -2.47 18.17
C LYS A 185 -21.20 -1.19 17.87
N THR A 186 -21.58 -0.07 18.48
CA THR A 186 -20.91 1.23 18.30
C THR A 186 -19.47 1.19 18.84
N GLN A 187 -19.26 0.53 19.97
CA GLN A 187 -17.93 0.35 20.54
C GLN A 187 -17.06 -0.55 19.65
N CYS A 188 -17.61 -1.66 19.15
CA CYS A 188 -16.90 -2.59 18.26
C CYS A 188 -16.43 -1.92 16.95
N GLU A 189 -17.27 -1.10 16.31
CA GLU A 189 -16.85 -0.36 15.10
C GLU A 189 -15.75 0.68 15.40
N LYS A 190 -15.82 1.38 16.55
CA LYS A 190 -14.75 2.31 16.97
C LYS A 190 -13.41 1.60 17.22
N GLU A 191 -13.44 0.46 17.92
CA GLU A 191 -12.23 -0.34 18.20
C GLU A 191 -11.62 -0.88 16.91
N LYS A 192 -12.46 -1.33 15.98
CA LYS A 192 -12.06 -1.75 14.62
C LYS A 192 -11.45 -0.60 13.81
N GLU A 193 -12.03 0.59 13.82
CA GLU A 193 -11.47 1.77 13.15
C GLU A 193 -10.11 2.17 13.77
N SER A 194 -9.98 2.17 15.11
CA SER A 194 -8.70 2.45 15.78
C SER A 194 -7.63 1.42 15.41
N ALA A 195 -7.96 0.12 15.48
CA ALA A 195 -7.02 -0.95 15.14
C ALA A 195 -6.56 -0.88 13.67
N ILE A 196 -7.46 -0.51 12.75
CA ILE A 196 -7.10 -0.29 11.33
C ILE A 196 -6.18 0.93 11.18
N ALA A 197 -6.46 2.04 11.87
CA ALA A 197 -5.62 3.23 11.83
C ALA A 197 -4.21 2.98 12.40
N GLU A 198 -4.12 2.32 13.56
CA GLU A 198 -2.86 1.92 14.20
C GLU A 198 -2.05 0.96 13.31
N SER A 199 -2.69 -0.09 12.80
CA SER A 199 -2.05 -1.05 11.88
C SER A 199 -1.54 -0.37 10.60
N LYS A 200 -2.32 0.56 10.02
CA LYS A 200 -1.88 1.34 8.86
C LYS A 200 -0.67 2.21 9.19
N THR A 201 -0.68 2.95 10.29
CA THR A 201 0.44 3.79 10.72
C THR A 201 1.71 2.97 11.00
N GLN A 202 1.56 1.78 11.59
CA GLN A 202 2.69 0.87 11.80
C GLN A 202 3.25 0.34 10.47
N CYS A 203 2.40 -0.08 9.55
CA CYS A 203 2.79 -0.54 8.20
C CYS A 203 3.51 0.57 7.41
N GLU A 204 3.07 1.84 7.52
CA GLU A 204 3.73 2.98 6.87
C GLU A 204 5.13 3.22 7.44
N LYS A 205 5.32 3.16 8.77
CA LYS A 205 6.63 3.26 9.43
C LYS A 205 7.58 2.12 9.06
N GLU A 206 7.09 0.87 9.07
CA GLU A 206 7.89 -0.30 8.71
C GLU A 206 8.34 -0.24 7.25
N LYS A 207 7.45 0.20 6.36
CA LYS A 207 7.78 0.45 4.94
C LYS A 207 8.85 1.54 4.78
N GLU A 208 8.73 2.67 5.49
CA GLU A 208 9.75 3.73 5.44
C GLU A 208 11.10 3.27 5.97
N SER A 209 11.12 2.53 7.08
CA SER A 209 12.32 1.93 7.66
C SER A 209 12.99 0.94 6.70
N ALA A 210 12.22 0.03 6.08
CA ALA A 210 12.74 -0.94 5.12
C ALA A 210 13.28 -0.28 3.84
N ILE A 211 12.64 0.80 3.36
CA ILE A 211 13.14 1.59 2.23
C ILE A 211 14.46 2.30 2.60
N ALA A 212 14.56 2.88 3.80
CA ALA A 212 15.77 3.54 4.27
C ALA A 212 16.94 2.55 4.41
N GLU A 213 16.72 1.40 5.04
CA GLU A 213 17.72 0.34 5.21
C GLU A 213 18.18 -0.21 3.85
N SER A 214 17.25 -0.55 2.95
CA SER A 214 17.55 -1.02 1.60
C SER A 214 18.34 0.01 0.79
N LYS A 215 18.00 1.30 0.90
CA LYS A 215 18.75 2.38 0.25
C LYS A 215 20.18 2.47 0.78
N THR A 216 20.37 2.49 2.10
CA THR A 216 21.71 2.53 2.72
C THR A 216 22.54 1.29 2.38
N GLN A 217 21.93 0.11 2.27
CA GLN A 217 22.62 -1.10 1.84
C GLN A 217 23.06 -1.00 0.37
N CYS A 218 22.18 -0.55 -0.52
CA CYS A 218 22.48 -0.33 -1.94
C CYS A 218 23.60 0.73 -2.13
N GLU A 219 23.61 1.80 -1.32
CA GLU A 219 24.68 2.80 -1.33
C GLU A 219 26.03 2.19 -0.91
N LYS A 220 26.08 1.38 0.15
CA LYS A 220 27.30 0.66 0.58
C LYS A 220 27.80 -0.34 -0.47
N GLU A 221 26.90 -1.14 -1.06
CA GLU A 221 27.25 -2.11 -2.11
C GLU A 221 27.79 -1.41 -3.35
N ARG A 222 27.18 -0.28 -3.75
CA ARG A 222 27.66 0.58 -4.84
C ARG A 222 29.05 1.15 -4.55
N GLU A 223 29.29 1.68 -3.35
CA GLU A 223 30.61 2.19 -2.96
C GLU A 223 31.67 1.08 -2.94
N SER A 224 31.33 -0.10 -2.42
CA SER A 224 32.20 -1.27 -2.41
C SER A 224 32.55 -1.74 -3.84
N ALA A 225 31.56 -1.81 -4.73
CA ALA A 225 31.76 -2.18 -6.14
C ALA A 225 32.63 -1.15 -6.89
N ILE A 226 32.41 0.16 -6.65
CA ILE A 226 33.24 1.24 -7.23
C ILE A 226 34.69 1.13 -6.71
N ALA A 227 34.88 0.90 -5.40
CA ALA A 227 36.21 0.73 -4.82
C ALA A 227 36.94 -0.50 -5.39
N GLY A 228 36.26 -1.65 -5.47
CA GLY A 228 36.80 -2.88 -6.05
C GLY A 228 37.17 -2.71 -7.52
N SER A 229 36.28 -2.12 -8.33
CA SER A 229 36.53 -1.83 -9.75
C SER A 229 37.70 -0.87 -9.94
N LYS A 230 37.81 0.18 -9.11
CA LYS A 230 38.94 1.12 -9.13
C LYS A 230 40.27 0.42 -8.80
N THR A 231 40.29 -0.43 -7.77
CA THR A 231 41.49 -1.23 -7.42
C THR A 231 41.87 -2.21 -8.53
N GLN A 232 40.91 -2.83 -9.20
CA GLN A 232 41.18 -3.71 -10.33
C GLN A 232 41.74 -2.94 -11.54
N CYS A 233 41.14 -1.79 -11.89
CA CYS A 233 41.62 -0.93 -12.98
C CYS A 233 43.06 -0.46 -12.78
N GLU A 234 43.44 -0.04 -11.57
CA GLU A 234 44.83 0.33 -11.28
C GLU A 234 45.79 -0.87 -11.35
N LYS A 235 45.37 -2.09 -10.95
CA LYS A 235 46.16 -3.32 -11.14
C LYS A 235 46.38 -3.66 -12.62
N GLU A 236 45.32 -3.67 -13.41
CA GLU A 236 45.37 -3.97 -14.85
C GLU A 236 46.25 -2.94 -15.59
N LYS A 237 46.16 -1.66 -15.21
CA LYS A 237 47.01 -0.57 -15.70
C LYS A 237 48.50 -0.77 -15.34
N ASP A 238 48.81 -1.17 -14.12
CA ASP A 238 50.19 -1.50 -13.71
C ASP A 238 50.73 -2.76 -14.41
N GLU A 239 49.90 -3.75 -14.69
CA GLU A 239 50.26 -4.94 -15.46
C GLU A 239 50.51 -4.60 -16.94
N LEU A 240 49.63 -3.82 -17.58
CA LEU A 240 49.83 -3.32 -18.94
C LEU A 240 51.09 -2.47 -19.05
N ARG A 241 51.40 -1.64 -18.05
CA ARG A 241 52.64 -0.86 -17.99
C ARG A 241 53.87 -1.78 -17.95
N LYS A 242 53.89 -2.80 -17.09
CA LYS A 242 54.99 -3.78 -17.02
C LYS A 242 55.14 -4.57 -18.33
N GLN A 243 54.04 -4.91 -19.00
CA GLN A 243 54.08 -5.57 -20.31
C GLN A 243 54.68 -4.65 -21.37
N ALA A 244 54.30 -3.37 -21.41
CA ALA A 244 54.86 -2.38 -22.34
C ALA A 244 56.35 -2.12 -22.08
N GLU A 245 56.76 -1.97 -20.81
CA GLU A 245 58.17 -1.83 -20.42
C GLU A 245 59.00 -3.08 -20.82
N GLY A 246 58.46 -4.28 -20.59
CA GLY A 246 59.11 -5.54 -21.00
C GLY A 246 59.17 -5.77 -22.51
N ALA A 247 58.16 -5.33 -23.26
CA ALA A 247 58.16 -5.36 -24.73
C ALA A 247 59.21 -4.40 -25.29
N ALA A 248 59.24 -3.15 -24.80
CA ALA A 248 60.23 -2.15 -25.19
C ALA A 248 61.67 -2.58 -24.85
N GLN A 249 61.88 -3.30 -23.73
CA GLN A 249 63.19 -3.88 -23.43
C GLN A 249 63.60 -4.96 -24.44
N LYS A 250 62.71 -5.91 -24.76
CA LYS A 250 63.00 -6.95 -25.77
C LYS A 250 63.31 -6.37 -27.14
N GLU A 251 62.58 -5.33 -27.55
CA GLU A 251 62.80 -4.63 -28.83
C GLU A 251 64.15 -3.87 -28.85
N ARG A 252 64.57 -3.27 -27.73
CA ARG A 252 65.91 -2.70 -27.58
C ARG A 252 67.02 -3.77 -27.64
N GLU A 253 66.84 -4.89 -26.96
CA GLU A 253 67.78 -6.01 -26.99
C GLU A 253 67.91 -6.61 -28.40
N GLN A 254 66.80 -6.69 -29.15
CA GLN A 254 66.82 -7.12 -30.55
C GLN A 254 67.52 -6.08 -31.44
N CYS A 255 67.21 -4.79 -31.29
CA CYS A 255 67.83 -3.71 -32.05
C CYS A 255 69.36 -3.66 -31.85
N GLU A 256 69.87 -3.87 -30.63
CA GLU A 256 71.32 -3.96 -30.40
C GLU A 256 71.95 -5.24 -31.01
N LYS A 257 71.23 -6.37 -31.06
CA LYS A 257 71.69 -7.57 -31.81
C LYS A 257 71.77 -7.30 -33.30
N ASP A 258 70.70 -6.77 -33.90
CA ASP A 258 70.63 -6.47 -35.33
C ASP A 258 71.72 -5.46 -35.73
N LYS A 259 71.93 -4.43 -34.92
CA LYS A 259 73.01 -3.43 -35.05
C LYS A 259 74.41 -4.04 -34.92
N SER A 260 74.59 -5.07 -34.08
CA SER A 260 75.85 -5.82 -33.99
C SER A 260 76.07 -6.69 -35.23
N GLN A 261 75.03 -7.37 -35.71
CA GLN A 261 75.08 -8.20 -36.90
C GLN A 261 75.39 -7.36 -38.15
N LEU A 262 74.70 -6.24 -38.36
CA LEU A 262 74.95 -5.31 -39.46
C LEU A 262 76.38 -4.74 -39.46
N ARG A 263 77.00 -4.56 -38.28
CA ARG A 263 78.42 -4.17 -38.18
C ARG A 263 79.34 -5.30 -38.65
N GLN A 264 79.05 -6.53 -38.26
CA GLN A 264 79.81 -7.70 -38.70
C GLN A 264 79.67 -7.93 -40.21
N GLU A 265 78.45 -7.92 -40.74
CA GLU A 265 78.17 -8.07 -42.19
C GLU A 265 78.89 -6.98 -43.02
N ARG A 266 78.93 -5.74 -42.53
CA ARG A 266 79.72 -4.64 -43.13
C ARG A 266 81.22 -4.95 -43.12
N ASP A 267 81.75 -5.44 -42.01
CA ASP A 267 83.19 -5.70 -41.87
C ASP A 267 83.63 -6.93 -42.71
N ASP A 268 82.80 -7.97 -42.75
CA ASP A 268 82.98 -9.13 -43.65
C ASP A 268 82.91 -8.70 -45.12
N ALA A 269 81.94 -7.86 -45.50
CA ALA A 269 81.83 -7.31 -46.86
C ALA A 269 83.02 -6.42 -47.23
N LEU A 270 83.54 -5.61 -46.29
CA LEU A 270 84.73 -4.78 -46.48
C LEU A 270 86.00 -5.65 -46.62
N GLN A 271 86.13 -6.70 -45.83
CA GLN A 271 87.24 -7.66 -45.92
C GLN A 271 87.20 -8.42 -47.25
N LYS A 272 86.01 -8.87 -47.67
CA LYS A 272 85.81 -9.50 -48.98
C LYS A 272 86.18 -8.53 -50.11
N CYS A 273 85.66 -7.31 -50.10
CA CYS A 273 85.98 -6.28 -51.11
C CYS A 273 87.49 -6.00 -51.22
N LYS A 274 88.22 -5.98 -50.08
CA LYS A 274 89.70 -5.89 -50.08
C LYS A 274 90.36 -7.11 -50.72
N SER A 275 89.88 -8.32 -50.41
CA SER A 275 90.39 -9.56 -50.99
C SER A 275 90.16 -9.63 -52.50
N ASP A 276 88.94 -9.29 -52.95
CA ASP A 276 88.55 -9.26 -54.36
C ASP A 276 89.38 -8.21 -55.13
N CYS A 277 89.62 -7.03 -54.54
CA CYS A 277 90.47 -5.97 -55.10
C CYS A 277 91.95 -6.38 -55.23
N GLU A 278 92.53 -7.04 -54.22
CA GLU A 278 93.90 -7.57 -54.34
C GLU A 278 94.00 -8.72 -55.36
N ALA A 279 92.96 -9.54 -55.50
CA ALA A 279 92.89 -10.59 -56.53
C ALA A 279 92.76 -9.99 -57.95
N GLU A 280 91.91 -8.98 -58.15
CA GLU A 280 91.77 -8.26 -59.43
C GLU A 280 93.07 -7.53 -59.81
N LYS A 281 93.73 -6.90 -58.84
CA LYS A 281 95.05 -6.27 -59.01
C LYS A 281 96.14 -7.26 -59.43
N GLU A 282 96.13 -8.48 -58.90
CA GLU A 282 97.06 -9.54 -59.34
C GLU A 282 96.68 -10.09 -60.73
N GLN A 283 95.39 -10.25 -61.05
CA GLN A 283 94.94 -10.58 -62.40
C GLN A 283 95.38 -9.51 -63.42
N LEU A 284 95.27 -8.22 -63.08
CA LEU A 284 95.73 -7.12 -63.93
C LEU A 284 97.26 -7.11 -64.10
N ARG A 285 98.04 -7.50 -63.07
CA ARG A 285 99.49 -7.72 -63.23
C ARG A 285 99.78 -8.87 -64.19
N GLN A 286 99.08 -9.99 -64.06
CA GLN A 286 99.24 -11.16 -64.93
C GLN A 286 98.85 -10.86 -66.37
N GLN A 287 97.69 -10.23 -66.59
CA GLN A 287 97.27 -9.69 -67.90
C GLN A 287 98.26 -8.68 -68.46
N GLY A 288 98.88 -7.84 -67.63
CA GLY A 288 99.97 -6.95 -68.03
C GLY A 288 101.21 -7.71 -68.51
N THR A 289 101.61 -8.77 -67.81
CA THR A 289 102.76 -9.61 -68.22
C THR A 289 102.46 -10.47 -69.44
N ASP A 290 101.24 -11.00 -69.58
CA ASP A 290 100.84 -11.81 -70.72
C ASP A 290 100.56 -10.94 -71.94
N GLY A 291 99.99 -9.76 -71.75
CA GLY A 291 99.91 -8.70 -72.76
C GLY A 291 101.28 -8.21 -73.22
N ALA A 292 102.30 -8.17 -72.35
CA ALA A 292 103.67 -7.89 -72.75
C ALA A 292 104.28 -9.03 -73.60
N LYS A 293 104.14 -10.29 -73.19
CA LYS A 293 104.54 -11.47 -74.00
C LYS A 293 103.81 -11.50 -75.34
N GLN A 294 102.51 -11.23 -75.34
CA GLN A 294 101.69 -11.16 -76.53
C GLN A 294 102.12 -10.01 -77.43
N CYS A 295 102.46 -8.84 -76.89
CA CYS A 295 103.02 -7.72 -77.65
C CYS A 295 104.40 -8.05 -78.25
N GLU A 296 105.25 -8.83 -77.57
CA GLU A 296 106.50 -9.35 -78.17
C GLU A 296 106.23 -10.39 -79.26
N SER A 297 105.26 -11.29 -79.05
CA SER A 297 104.81 -12.27 -80.05
C SER A 297 104.19 -11.60 -81.28
N ASP A 298 103.34 -10.59 -81.07
CA ASP A 298 102.69 -9.80 -82.12
C ASP A 298 103.67 -8.84 -82.78
N LYS A 299 104.74 -8.41 -82.11
CA LYS A 299 105.87 -7.69 -82.75
C LYS A 299 106.63 -8.63 -83.69
N ALA A 300 106.87 -9.88 -83.32
CA ALA A 300 107.45 -10.88 -84.20
C ALA A 300 106.48 -11.26 -85.35
N GLY A 301 105.19 -11.43 -85.02
CA GLY A 301 104.11 -11.69 -85.98
C GLY A 301 103.88 -10.53 -86.95
N LEU A 302 103.98 -9.28 -86.51
CA LEU A 302 103.90 -8.09 -87.34
C LEU A 302 105.16 -7.89 -88.18
N GLN A 303 106.35 -8.30 -87.72
CA GLN A 303 107.52 -8.41 -88.61
C GLN A 303 107.30 -9.45 -89.72
N GLN A 304 106.56 -10.53 -89.43
CA GLN A 304 106.16 -11.53 -90.43
C GLN A 304 105.00 -11.04 -91.33
N GLN A 305 104.04 -10.28 -90.80
CA GLN A 305 102.96 -9.67 -91.58
C GLN A 305 103.43 -8.47 -92.41
N LEU A 306 104.44 -7.69 -91.99
CA LEU A 306 105.08 -6.66 -92.84
C LEU A 306 105.72 -7.28 -94.10
N LYS A 307 106.11 -8.55 -94.02
CA LYS A 307 106.60 -9.36 -95.14
C LYS A 307 105.47 -9.96 -96.00
N THR A 308 104.21 -9.81 -95.58
CA THR A 308 103.02 -10.41 -96.21
C THR A 308 102.03 -9.34 -96.72
N CYS A 309 101.95 -8.18 -96.08
CA CYS A 309 101.16 -7.01 -96.47
C CYS A 309 101.81 -6.18 -97.59
N GLN A 310 102.40 -6.86 -98.58
CA GLN A 310 102.80 -6.22 -99.84
C GLN A 310 101.66 -6.19 -100.88
N ASP A 311 100.52 -6.85 -100.63
CA ASP A 311 99.34 -6.83 -101.52
C ASP A 311 97.98 -6.68 -100.80
N ASN A 312 97.39 -5.47 -100.90
CA ASN A 312 95.97 -5.06 -100.98
C ASN A 312 94.84 -5.60 -100.05
N GLN A 313 94.48 -4.75 -99.06
CA GLN A 313 93.17 -4.05 -98.88
C GLN A 313 91.79 -4.75 -99.00
N GLN A 314 91.09 -4.86 -97.84
CA GLN A 314 89.76 -4.26 -97.48
C GLN A 314 88.46 -4.51 -98.34
N PRO A 315 87.26 -4.04 -97.92
CA PRO A 315 86.46 -4.31 -96.71
C PRO A 315 84.96 -4.64 -97.03
N THR A 316 84.05 -4.72 -96.03
CA THR A 316 82.78 -3.90 -95.89
C THR A 316 81.66 -4.51 -95.00
N LYS A 317 80.69 -3.65 -94.64
CA LYS A 317 79.54 -3.77 -93.71
C LYS A 317 78.24 -3.32 -94.44
N PRO A 318 77.06 -3.91 -94.16
CA PRO A 318 75.79 -3.14 -94.10
C PRO A 318 74.82 -3.59 -92.94
N THR A 319 73.52 -3.23 -92.90
CA THR A 319 72.93 -1.93 -92.48
C THR A 319 71.37 -1.97 -92.41
N ASP A 320 70.77 -1.49 -91.30
CA ASP A 320 69.35 -1.03 -91.10
C ASP A 320 68.17 -2.05 -91.25
N THR A 321 66.89 -1.80 -90.90
CA THR A 321 66.06 -0.55 -90.82
C THR A 321 64.82 -0.69 -89.89
N VAL A 322 64.27 0.43 -89.37
CA VAL A 322 62.93 0.54 -88.74
C VAL A 322 62.14 1.72 -89.35
N ALA A 323 60.81 1.58 -89.47
CA ALA A 323 59.92 2.52 -90.16
C ALA A 323 59.62 3.83 -89.40
N ALA A 324 59.24 4.87 -90.14
CA ALA A 324 59.06 6.24 -89.65
C ALA A 324 57.65 6.54 -89.08
N GLN A 325 57.60 7.46 -88.11
CA GLN A 325 56.41 8.13 -87.55
C GLN A 325 56.53 9.64 -87.83
N ASP A 326 55.43 10.41 -87.88
CA ASP A 326 55.50 11.87 -88.08
C ASP A 326 56.38 12.52 -86.98
N PRO A 327 57.48 13.23 -87.33
CA PRO A 327 58.31 13.93 -86.36
C PRO A 327 57.53 14.87 -85.42
N LYS A 328 56.42 15.46 -85.88
CA LYS A 328 55.59 16.38 -85.10
C LYS A 328 54.84 15.72 -83.93
N CYS A 329 54.69 14.39 -83.97
CA CYS A 329 54.11 13.60 -82.90
C CYS A 329 55.16 13.07 -81.90
N ARG A 330 56.47 13.33 -82.15
CA ARG A 330 57.57 12.96 -81.25
C ARG A 330 57.95 14.05 -80.25
N ASP A 331 57.56 15.30 -80.47
CA ASP A 331 57.90 16.41 -79.58
C ASP A 331 57.05 16.42 -78.30
N ASN A 332 57.72 16.58 -77.17
CA ASN A 332 57.24 16.17 -75.84
C ASN A 332 56.27 17.13 -75.14
N SER A 333 55.45 17.81 -75.92
CA SER A 333 54.33 18.57 -75.38
C SER A 333 53.01 17.86 -75.66
N TRP A 334 52.27 17.57 -74.59
CA TRP A 334 50.85 17.22 -74.67
C TRP A 334 50.03 18.29 -75.42
N GLN A 335 50.51 19.54 -75.45
CA GLN A 335 49.92 20.64 -76.23
C GLN A 335 50.07 20.38 -77.73
N ASN A 336 51.15 19.76 -78.18
CA ASN A 336 51.32 19.35 -79.58
C ASN A 336 50.41 18.16 -79.90
N MET A 337 50.34 17.18 -79.00
CA MET A 337 49.53 15.97 -79.17
C MET A 337 48.02 16.24 -79.21
N CYS A 338 47.53 17.18 -78.39
CA CYS A 338 46.11 17.45 -78.18
C CYS A 338 45.64 18.86 -78.58
N GLY A 339 46.55 19.76 -78.96
CA GLY A 339 46.24 21.10 -79.51
C GLY A 339 46.23 21.16 -81.04
N GLY A 340 46.17 20.01 -81.72
CA GLY A 340 46.02 19.93 -83.18
C GLY A 340 47.31 19.98 -84.01
N VAL A 341 48.49 19.96 -83.38
CA VAL A 341 49.78 19.92 -84.10
C VAL A 341 50.07 18.50 -84.61
N CYS A 342 49.89 17.49 -83.75
CA CYS A 342 49.92 16.08 -84.14
C CYS A 342 48.53 15.63 -84.62
N GLN A 343 48.42 15.37 -85.93
CA GLN A 343 47.20 14.89 -86.58
C GLN A 343 47.00 13.37 -86.46
N GLU A 344 47.99 12.63 -85.94
CA GLU A 344 47.85 11.20 -85.67
C GLU A 344 47.03 10.95 -84.38
N ASP A 345 46.00 10.12 -84.49
CA ASP A 345 45.19 9.63 -83.35
C ASP A 345 45.50 8.18 -82.98
N THR A 346 46.38 7.51 -83.74
CA THR A 346 46.73 6.09 -83.57
C THR A 346 48.22 5.89 -83.84
N PHE A 347 48.92 5.24 -82.92
CA PHE A 347 50.37 5.00 -82.98
C PHE A 347 50.63 3.49 -82.91
N THR A 348 51.60 2.98 -83.66
CA THR A 348 52.07 1.59 -83.51
C THR A 348 53.48 1.60 -82.95
N LEU A 349 53.68 1.00 -81.78
CA LEU A 349 54.95 0.95 -81.05
C LEU A 349 55.19 -0.48 -80.55
N ALA A 350 56.37 -1.04 -80.86
CA ALA A 350 56.74 -2.43 -80.54
C ALA A 350 55.63 -3.48 -80.86
N GLY A 351 54.93 -3.31 -82.00
CA GLY A 351 53.84 -4.19 -82.44
C GLY A 351 52.48 -3.97 -81.76
N VAL A 352 52.36 -3.02 -80.84
CA VAL A 352 51.11 -2.70 -80.13
C VAL A 352 50.47 -1.44 -80.72
N VAL A 353 49.15 -1.52 -80.99
CA VAL A 353 48.37 -0.38 -81.49
C VAL A 353 47.83 0.44 -80.31
N PHE A 354 48.25 1.70 -80.25
CA PHE A 354 47.84 2.67 -79.26
C PHE A 354 46.92 3.73 -79.88
N LYS A 355 45.98 4.27 -79.10
CA LYS A 355 45.08 5.36 -79.50
C LYS A 355 45.16 6.55 -78.57
N LYS A 356 45.10 7.75 -79.15
CA LYS A 356 45.05 9.02 -78.42
C LYS A 356 43.65 9.27 -77.84
N ARG A 357 43.57 9.83 -76.64
CA ARG A 357 42.36 10.46 -76.07
C ARG A 357 42.77 11.67 -75.24
N CYS A 358 42.34 12.84 -75.67
CA CYS A 358 42.65 14.12 -75.05
C CYS A 358 41.62 14.49 -73.97
N PHE A 359 42.03 15.30 -73.00
CA PHE A 359 41.16 15.86 -71.97
C PHE A 359 40.42 14.81 -71.14
N VAL A 360 41.14 13.75 -70.76
CA VAL A 360 40.62 12.67 -69.91
C VAL A 360 41.59 12.25 -68.82
N ARG A 361 41.04 12.04 -67.63
CA ARG A 361 41.67 11.34 -66.51
C ARG A 361 41.29 9.85 -66.56
N THR A 362 42.24 8.98 -66.27
CA THR A 362 41.97 7.55 -66.05
C THR A 362 41.45 7.30 -64.64
N VAL A 363 40.48 6.39 -64.50
CA VAL A 363 39.99 5.89 -63.21
C VAL A 363 39.95 4.36 -63.22
N MET A 364 40.10 3.76 -62.03
CA MET A 364 40.09 2.30 -61.82
C MET A 364 41.23 1.50 -62.51
N GLY A 365 42.39 2.11 -62.70
CA GLY A 365 43.66 1.41 -63.01
C GLY A 365 44.71 1.70 -61.94
N ARG A 366 45.72 0.82 -61.79
CA ARG A 366 46.88 1.11 -60.92
C ARG A 366 47.84 2.02 -61.66
N GLU A 367 48.01 3.25 -61.19
CA GLU A 367 49.00 4.21 -61.67
C GLU A 367 50.41 3.82 -61.17
N VAL A 368 51.37 3.75 -62.09
CA VAL A 368 52.79 3.54 -61.79
C VAL A 368 53.57 4.68 -62.44
N GLN A 369 54.29 5.46 -61.63
CA GLN A 369 55.13 6.55 -62.11
C GLN A 369 56.46 6.00 -62.61
N VAL A 370 56.80 6.30 -63.86
CA VAL A 370 58.09 5.95 -64.46
C VAL A 370 58.88 7.22 -64.73
N TYR A 371 60.00 7.37 -64.03
CA TYR A 371 60.93 8.49 -64.16
C TYR A 371 61.96 8.23 -65.27
N HIS A 372 62.64 9.29 -65.73
CA HIS A 372 63.68 9.22 -66.77
C HIS A 372 63.14 8.70 -68.11
N ARG A 373 61.98 9.21 -68.51
CA ARG A 373 61.48 9.13 -69.89
C ARG A 373 61.42 10.52 -70.46
N SER A 374 62.08 10.70 -71.61
CA SER A 374 62.12 11.97 -72.32
C SER A 374 60.77 12.28 -72.99
N SER A 375 60.05 11.24 -73.43
CA SER A 375 58.82 11.35 -74.20
C SER A 375 57.70 10.42 -73.76
N LEU A 376 56.46 10.83 -74.07
CA LEU A 376 55.27 9.99 -73.93
C LEU A 376 55.36 8.75 -74.85
N LEU A 377 55.89 8.90 -76.07
CA LEU A 377 56.10 7.77 -77.00
C LEU A 377 57.20 6.81 -76.51
N GLU A 378 58.29 7.29 -75.92
CA GLU A 378 59.33 6.45 -75.31
C GLU A 378 58.78 5.67 -74.10
N CYS A 379 57.94 6.29 -73.28
CA CYS A 379 57.26 5.60 -72.18
C CYS A 379 56.31 4.51 -72.68
N LEU A 380 55.58 4.79 -73.77
CA LEU A 380 54.76 3.79 -74.45
C LEU A 380 55.61 2.65 -75.02
N GLU A 381 56.73 2.94 -75.67
CA GLU A 381 57.62 1.96 -76.30
C GLU A 381 58.39 1.10 -75.30
N LYS A 382 58.94 1.69 -74.23
CA LYS A 382 59.83 1.01 -73.28
C LYS A 382 59.11 0.37 -72.10
N ASP A 383 58.02 0.97 -71.61
CA ASP A 383 57.39 0.54 -70.34
C ASP A 383 55.98 -0.03 -70.54
N CYS A 384 55.23 0.45 -71.54
CA CYS A 384 53.85 0.01 -71.78
C CYS A 384 53.71 -1.11 -72.82
N ALA A 385 54.34 -0.97 -73.99
CA ALA A 385 54.21 -1.95 -75.07
C ALA A 385 54.75 -3.35 -74.68
N PRO A 386 55.93 -3.47 -74.03
CA PRO A 386 56.47 -4.77 -73.62
C PRO A 386 55.69 -5.42 -72.46
N ASN A 387 54.90 -4.62 -71.72
CA ASN A 387 54.16 -5.08 -70.55
C ASN A 387 52.69 -5.39 -70.93
N PRO A 388 52.27 -6.67 -70.99
CA PRO A 388 50.91 -7.02 -71.39
C PRO A 388 49.82 -6.47 -70.44
N ASN A 389 50.18 -6.18 -69.18
CA ASN A 389 49.26 -5.58 -68.20
C ASN A 389 49.14 -4.06 -68.32
N CYS A 390 49.95 -3.39 -69.16
CA CYS A 390 49.78 -1.96 -69.39
C CYS A 390 48.59 -1.69 -70.32
N LEU A 391 47.65 -0.89 -69.82
CA LEU A 391 46.44 -0.44 -70.53
C LEU A 391 46.67 0.87 -71.28
N GLY A 392 47.61 1.69 -70.84
CA GLY A 392 47.94 2.97 -71.46
C GLY A 392 48.89 3.81 -70.61
N VAL A 393 49.33 4.94 -71.16
CA VAL A 393 50.15 5.94 -70.45
C VAL A 393 49.39 7.26 -70.39
N GLY A 394 49.23 7.78 -69.18
CA GLY A 394 48.72 9.11 -68.88
C GLY A 394 49.84 10.14 -68.76
N TRP A 395 49.51 11.40 -69.03
CA TRP A 395 50.41 12.54 -68.91
C TRP A 395 49.73 13.74 -68.25
N ARG A 396 50.47 14.49 -67.42
CA ARG A 396 50.01 15.73 -66.78
C ARG A 396 50.91 16.93 -67.17
N PRO A 397 50.35 18.09 -67.52
CA PRO A 397 51.09 19.23 -68.07
C PRO A 397 52.28 19.78 -67.27
N TRP A 398 52.21 19.70 -65.94
CA TRP A 398 53.17 20.27 -65.00
C TRP A 398 54.24 19.26 -64.55
N GLU A 399 54.15 18.00 -64.98
CA GLU A 399 55.04 16.92 -64.60
C GLU A 399 56.04 16.67 -65.74
N VAL A 400 57.31 17.03 -65.50
CA VAL A 400 58.40 16.90 -66.49
C VAL A 400 59.25 15.66 -66.17
N GLY A 401 59.66 14.93 -67.21
CA GLY A 401 60.62 13.82 -67.11
C GLY A 401 60.09 12.52 -66.48
N HIS A 402 58.77 12.42 -66.26
CA HIS A 402 58.11 11.18 -65.84
C HIS A 402 56.72 11.02 -66.46
N CYS A 403 56.28 9.78 -66.56
CA CYS A 403 55.01 9.39 -67.17
C CYS A 403 54.21 8.43 -66.26
N HIS A 404 52.90 8.35 -66.47
CA HIS A 404 51.99 7.54 -65.65
C HIS A 404 51.55 6.29 -66.40
N VAL A 405 52.18 5.16 -66.11
CA VAL A 405 51.81 3.87 -66.71
C VAL A 405 50.60 3.31 -65.96
N HIS A 406 49.47 3.14 -66.66
CA HIS A 406 48.25 2.59 -66.09
C HIS A 406 48.20 1.09 -66.30
N MET A 407 48.32 0.35 -65.21
CA MET A 407 48.28 -1.11 -65.20
C MET A 407 46.87 -1.64 -64.89
N SER A 408 46.53 -2.77 -65.51
CA SER A 408 45.32 -3.52 -65.22
C SER A 408 45.29 -4.03 -63.79
N ILE A 409 44.10 -3.95 -63.18
CA ILE A 409 43.77 -4.53 -61.87
C ILE A 409 42.62 -5.56 -61.99
N GLY A 410 42.44 -6.15 -63.18
CA GLY A 410 41.33 -7.06 -63.49
C GLY A 410 40.10 -6.38 -64.12
N HIS A 411 40.16 -5.07 -64.36
CA HIS A 411 39.13 -4.29 -65.03
C HIS A 411 39.72 -3.43 -66.16
N GLY A 412 38.91 -3.15 -67.19
CA GLY A 412 39.27 -2.25 -68.29
C GLY A 412 39.43 -0.79 -67.85
N LEU A 413 40.30 -0.06 -68.55
CA LEU A 413 40.63 1.33 -68.23
C LEU A 413 39.41 2.25 -68.45
N ARG A 414 38.90 2.86 -67.38
CA ARG A 414 37.82 3.85 -67.46
C ARG A 414 38.39 5.26 -67.59
N THR A 415 37.69 6.14 -68.31
CA THR A 415 38.10 7.54 -68.52
C THR A 415 36.99 8.51 -68.16
N ALA A 416 37.30 9.54 -67.39
CA ALA A 416 36.43 10.68 -67.09
C ALA A 416 37.02 11.96 -67.71
N TYR A 417 36.18 12.94 -68.05
CA TYR A 417 36.66 14.22 -68.59
C TYR A 417 37.53 14.97 -67.57
N ASN A 418 38.71 15.40 -68.00
CA ASN A 418 39.58 16.30 -67.24
C ASN A 418 40.38 17.17 -68.23
N PRO A 419 40.22 18.50 -68.27
CA PRO A 419 40.91 19.38 -69.22
C PRO A 419 42.45 19.42 -69.05
N HIS A 420 42.99 18.77 -68.03
CA HIS A 420 44.40 18.78 -67.68
C HIS A 420 45.06 17.39 -67.67
N GLU A 421 44.37 16.35 -68.13
CA GLU A 421 44.94 15.00 -68.25
C GLU A 421 44.73 14.45 -69.66
N HIS A 422 45.70 13.68 -70.13
CA HIS A 422 45.73 13.12 -71.48
C HIS A 422 46.17 11.67 -71.42
N LEU A 423 45.61 10.85 -72.30
CA LEU A 423 45.81 9.41 -72.31
C LEU A 423 46.17 8.92 -73.71
N ILE A 424 47.16 8.04 -73.79
CA ILE A 424 47.35 7.15 -74.94
C ILE A 424 47.19 5.71 -74.46
N TYR A 425 46.18 5.00 -74.96
CA TYR A 425 45.78 3.68 -74.48
C TYR A 425 46.01 2.59 -75.52
N ALA A 426 46.40 1.39 -75.07
CA ALA A 426 46.54 0.22 -75.93
C ALA A 426 45.15 -0.26 -76.36
N LYS A 427 44.83 -0.10 -77.64
CA LYS A 427 43.49 -0.26 -78.21
C LYS A 427 42.89 -1.63 -77.89
N ASP A 428 43.69 -2.68 -78.02
CA ASP A 428 43.24 -4.07 -77.91
C ASP A 428 43.36 -4.61 -76.47
N ARG A 429 43.81 -3.77 -75.51
CA ARG A 429 43.92 -4.12 -74.08
C ARG A 429 42.85 -3.43 -73.21
N VAL A 430 42.17 -2.41 -73.73
CA VAL A 430 41.11 -1.68 -73.03
C VAL A 430 39.75 -2.16 -73.51
N THR A 431 38.93 -2.65 -72.59
CA THR A 431 37.51 -2.93 -72.85
C THR A 431 36.80 -1.63 -73.25
N PRO A 432 35.99 -1.60 -74.32
CA PRO A 432 35.12 -0.46 -74.62
C PRO A 432 34.25 -0.10 -73.41
N LEU A 433 34.10 1.20 -73.17
CA LEU A 433 33.20 1.78 -72.15
C LEU A 433 31.75 1.77 -72.62
#